data_AF-A0A6J7UYT0-F1
#
_entry.id   AF-A0A6J7UYT0-F1
#
_cell.length_a   1.000
_cell.length_b   1.000
_cell.length_c   1.000
_cell.angle_alpha   90.00
_cell.angle_beta   90.00
_cell.angle_gamma   90.00
#
_symmetry.space_group_name_H-M   'P 1'
#
loop_
_entity.id
_entity.type
_entity.pdbx_description
1 polymer ?
#
loop_
_entity_poly.entity_id
_entity_poly.type
_entity_poly.pdbx_seq_one_letter_code
_entity_poly.pdbx_strand_id
1 'polypeptide(L)' 'MLVNYGFDRVRFLQAVPVGSSVRLSGSLAEVRERADASAVLSIDVQLTCDHSPQAGPAMVARWLFLAQPS' A
#
# COMPACT_ATOMS: atom_id res chain seq x y z
N MET A 1 -2.92 9.34 -15.05
CA MET A 1 -2.79 7.88 -14.84
C MET A 1 -2.05 7.60 -13.52
N LEU A 2 -2.37 6.51 -12.82
CA LEU A 2 -1.60 6.05 -11.66
C LEU A 2 -0.89 4.74 -12.00
N VAL A 3 0.43 4.71 -11.82
CA VAL A 3 1.27 3.53 -12.07
C VAL A 3 1.84 3.04 -10.75
N ASN A 4 1.82 1.72 -10.51
CA ASN A 4 2.53 1.14 -9.38
C ASN A 4 4.03 1.41 -9.55
N TYR A 5 4.59 2.23 -8.66
CA TYR A 5 5.98 2.67 -8.69
C TYR A 5 6.84 1.92 -7.65
N GLY A 6 6.35 0.78 -7.18
CA GLY A 6 7.03 -0.07 -6.22
C GLY A 6 6.72 0.28 -4.77
N PHE A 7 7.62 -0.09 -3.88
CA PHE A 7 7.48 0.08 -2.44
C PHE A 7 8.80 0.54 -1.85
N ASP A 8 8.78 1.53 -0.95
CA ASP A 8 9.95 1.85 -0.12
C ASP A 8 10.24 0.71 0.85
N ARG A 9 9.16 0.17 1.44
CA ARG A 9 9.21 -0.96 2.37
C ARG A 9 7.91 -1.74 2.32
N VAL A 10 8.03 -3.05 2.45
CA VAL A 10 6.91 -3.98 2.64
C VAL A 10 7.30 -5.02 3.69
N ARG A 11 6.35 -5.41 4.54
CA ARG A 11 6.51 -6.48 5.52
C ARG A 11 5.26 -7.35 5.51
N PHE A 12 5.46 -8.65 5.37
CA PHE A 12 4.43 -9.67 5.54
C PHE A 12 4.59 -10.25 6.94
N LEU A 13 3.60 -10.01 7.79
CA LEU A 13 3.69 -10.32 9.22
C LEU A 13 3.04 -11.67 9.56
N GLN A 14 2.11 -12.12 8.73
CA GLN A 14 1.36 -13.37 8.91
C GLN A 14 0.86 -13.85 7.54
N ALA A 15 0.59 -15.15 7.43
CA ALA A 15 0.02 -15.74 6.24
C ALA A 15 -1.44 -15.29 6.06
N VAL A 16 -1.90 -15.26 4.81
CA VAL A 16 -3.32 -15.06 4.46
C VAL A 16 -3.86 -16.39 3.95
N PRO A 17 -4.69 -17.10 4.73
CA PRO A 17 -5.29 -18.36 4.30
C PRO A 17 -6.13 -18.19 3.03
N VAL A 18 -6.19 -19.25 2.22
CA VAL A 18 -7.06 -19.28 1.04
C VAL A 18 -8.52 -19.16 1.49
N GLY A 19 -9.30 -18.32 0.78
CA GLY A 19 -10.70 -18.07 1.10
C GLY A 19 -10.93 -17.00 2.16
N SER A 20 -9.86 -16.45 2.76
CA SER A 20 -9.99 -15.33 3.69
C SER A 20 -10.44 -14.04 3.00
N SER A 21 -11.28 -13.28 3.70
CA SER A 21 -11.57 -11.89 3.37
C SER A 21 -10.42 -11.00 3.84
N VAL A 22 -10.03 -10.04 3.00
CA VAL A 22 -8.96 -9.07 3.31
C VAL A 22 -9.47 -7.66 3.17
N ARG A 23 -8.91 -6.75 3.98
CA ARG A 23 -9.20 -5.32 3.96
C ARG A 23 -7.91 -4.54 3.92
N LEU A 24 -7.78 -3.65 2.93
CA LEU A 24 -6.68 -2.70 2.86
C LEU A 24 -7.17 -1.33 3.35
N SER A 25 -6.45 -0.72 4.28
CA SER A 25 -6.57 0.70 4.60
C SER A 25 -5.30 1.42 4.18
N GLY A 26 -5.43 2.68 3.75
CA GLY A 26 -4.31 3.49 3.30
C GLY A 26 -4.43 4.93 3.75
N SER A 27 -3.30 5.56 4.08
CA SER A 27 -3.18 7.00 4.33
C SER A 27 -2.09 7.59 3.44
N LEU A 28 -2.38 8.71 2.78
CA LEU A 28 -1.40 9.46 2.00
C LEU A 28 -0.36 10.04 2.96
N ALA A 29 0.87 9.51 2.88
CA ALA A 29 1.97 9.93 3.74
C ALA A 29 2.76 11.08 3.13
N GLU A 30 2.92 11.10 1.81
CA GLU A 30 3.71 12.13 1.11
C GLU A 30 3.27 12.28 -0.35
N VAL A 31 3.40 13.51 -0.87
CA VAL A 31 3.32 13.83 -2.30
C VAL A 31 4.63 14.51 -2.69
N ARG A 32 5.37 13.92 -3.63
CA ARG A 32 6.58 14.52 -4.22
C ARG A 32 6.32 14.90 -5.66
N GLU A 33 6.11 16.17 -5.91
CA GLU A 33 5.96 16.71 -7.26
C GLU A 33 7.26 16.60 -8.06
N ARG A 34 7.11 16.44 -9.38
CA ARG A 34 8.21 16.36 -10.35
C ARG A 34 8.01 17.44 -11.43
N ALA A 35 9.09 17.81 -12.10
CA ALA A 35 9.11 18.90 -13.08
C ALA A 35 8.22 18.65 -14.32
N ASP A 36 7.88 17.40 -14.61
CA ASP A 36 7.05 16.96 -15.75
C ASP A 36 5.54 16.93 -15.41
N ALA A 37 5.12 17.69 -14.40
CA ALA A 37 3.75 17.69 -13.85
C ALA A 37 3.27 16.32 -13.34
N SER A 38 4.18 15.35 -13.18
CA SER A 38 3.92 14.10 -12.46
C SER A 38 4.21 14.24 -10.97
N ALA A 39 3.75 13.30 -10.16
CA ALA A 39 4.06 13.23 -8.75
C ALA A 39 4.26 11.78 -8.30
N VAL A 40 5.16 11.56 -7.34
CA VAL A 40 5.23 10.29 -6.60
C VAL A 40 4.39 10.44 -5.34
N LEU A 41 3.41 9.55 -5.17
CA LEU A 41 2.55 9.46 -4.00
C LEU A 41 3.06 8.32 -3.12
N SER A 42 3.40 8.62 -1.88
CA SER A 42 3.72 7.61 -0.86
C SER A 42 2.48 7.34 -0.02
N ILE A 43 1.98 6.11 -0.05
CA ILE A 43 0.81 5.67 0.71
C ILE A 43 1.27 4.68 1.79
N ASP A 44 1.00 4.98 3.04
CA ASP A 44 1.10 3.99 4.12
C ASP A 44 -0.12 3.09 4.08
N VAL A 45 0.11 1.80 3.85
CA VAL A 45 -0.96 0.81 3.75
C VAL A 45 -0.85 -0.26 4.82
N GLN A 46 -2.02 -0.69 5.27
CA GLN A 46 -2.20 -1.82 6.16
C GLN A 46 -3.23 -2.78 5.55
N LEU A 47 -2.84 -4.04 5.36
CA LEU A 47 -3.75 -5.11 4.96
C LEU A 47 -4.07 -5.96 6.18
N THR A 48 -5.34 -6.06 6.54
CA THR A 48 -5.86 -6.96 7.56
C THR A 48 -6.59 -8.14 6.92
N CYS A 49 -6.58 -9.28 7.60
CA CYS A 49 -7.26 -10.49 7.16
C CYS A 49 -8.31 -10.86 8.19
N ASP A 50 -9.56 -11.00 7.76
CA ASP A 50 -10.63 -11.51 8.61
C ASP A 50 -10.34 -12.99 8.92
N HIS A 51 -10.65 -13.45 10.14
CA HIS A 51 -10.39 -14.80 10.63
C HIS A 51 -8.91 -15.16 10.87
N SER A 52 -8.01 -14.18 10.92
CA SER A 52 -6.67 -14.47 11.42
C SER A 52 -6.72 -14.84 12.92
N PRO A 53 -6.06 -15.94 13.34
CA PRO A 53 -5.93 -16.28 14.76
C PRO A 53 -5.05 -15.27 15.53
N GLN A 54 -4.33 -14.39 14.83
CA GLN A 54 -3.44 -13.39 15.41
C GLN A 54 -3.98 -11.98 15.19
N ALA A 55 -4.06 -11.20 16.27
CA ALA A 55 -4.47 -9.80 16.21
C ALA A 55 -3.41 -8.97 15.48
N GLY A 56 -3.82 -8.23 14.45
CA GLY A 56 -2.96 -7.30 13.72
C GLY A 56 -3.01 -7.49 12.20
N PRO A 57 -2.22 -6.70 11.45
CA PRO A 57 -2.22 -6.77 10.00
C PRO A 57 -1.43 -7.94 9.44
N ALA A 58 -1.85 -8.40 8.27
CA ALA A 58 -1.13 -9.37 7.46
C ALA A 58 0.02 -8.76 6.67
N MET A 59 -0.14 -7.52 6.24
CA MET A 59 0.90 -6.78 5.55
C MET A 59 0.85 -5.31 5.91
N VAL A 60 2.02 -4.71 6.04
CA VAL A 60 2.17 -3.26 6.11
C VAL A 60 3.19 -2.83 5.06
N ALA A 61 2.95 -1.70 4.40
CA ALA A 61 3.87 -1.19 3.40
C ALA A 61 3.82 0.34 3.28
N ARG A 62 4.89 0.90 2.74
CA ARG A 62 4.89 2.22 2.12
C ARG A 62 4.90 2.03 0.60
N TRP A 63 3.72 2.15 0.00
CA TRP A 63 3.48 1.91 -1.42
C TRP A 63 3.64 3.21 -2.19
N LEU A 64 4.44 3.17 -3.26
CA LEU A 64 4.66 4.29 -4.16
C LEU A 64 3.76 4.18 -5.39
N PHE A 65 3.06 5.26 -5.72
CA PHE A 65 2.37 5.42 -7.00
C PHE A 65 2.96 6.60 -7.77
N LEU A 66 3.23 6.42 -9.06
CA LEU A 66 3.53 7.53 -9.95
C LEU A 66 2.22 8.03 -10.56
N ALA A 67 1.82 9.23 -10.17
CA ALA A 67 0.71 9.98 -10.76
C ALA A 67 1.23 10.80 -11.94
N GLN A 68 0.77 10.50 -13.15
CA GLN A 68 1.11 11.25 -14.36
C GLN A 68 -0.13 12.00 -14.88
N PRO A 69 0.05 13.20 -15.47
CA PRO A 69 -1.03 13.90 -16.16
C PRO A 69 -1.58 13.03 -17.31
N SER A 70 -2.87 13.20 -17.60
CA SER A 70 -3.59 12.51 -18.70
C SER A 70 -3.30 13.13 -20.05
#